data_AF-A0A344USN1-F1
#
_entry.id   AF-A0A344USN1-F1
#
_cell.length_a   1.000
_cell.length_b   1.000
_cell.length_c   1.000
_cell.angle_alpha   90.00
_cell.angle_beta   90.00
_cell.angle_gamma   90.00
#
_symmetry.space_group_name_H-M   'P 1'
#
loop_
_entity.id
_entity.type
_entity.pdbx_description
1 polymer ?
#
loop_
_entity_poly.entity_id
_entity_poly.type
_entity_poly.pdbx_seq_one_letter_code
_entity_poly.pdbx_strand_id
1 'polypeptide(L)' 'MPDLPDTPEALDLSPAFLEIAACPECHSKFALDYDRGELVCSSPVCGLAFPVSDGVPDLRVDSARRPAGGQEQQ' A
#
# COMPACT_ATOMS: atom_id res chain seq x y z
N MET A 1 35.09 -2.22 -3.99
CA MET A 1 33.96 -1.56 -3.32
C MET A 1 33.01 -2.70 -2.95
N PRO A 2 33.14 -3.27 -1.75
CA PRO A 2 32.48 -4.51 -1.39
C PRO A 2 31.09 -4.28 -0.81
N ASP A 3 30.18 -5.17 -1.21
CA ASP A 3 28.96 -5.61 -0.54
C ASP A 3 27.79 -4.61 -0.43
N LEU A 4 26.98 -4.57 -1.49
CA LEU A 4 25.57 -4.19 -1.37
C LEU A 4 24.87 -5.37 -0.69
N PRO A 5 24.26 -5.21 0.50
CA PRO A 5 23.59 -6.31 1.17
C PRO A 5 22.42 -6.81 0.32
N ASP A 6 22.51 -8.08 -0.08
CA ASP A 6 21.39 -8.90 -0.52
C ASP A 6 20.42 -9.03 0.67
N THR A 7 19.55 -8.03 0.81
CA THR A 7 18.63 -7.94 1.92
C THR A 7 17.27 -8.48 1.51
N PRO A 8 16.54 -9.12 2.43
CA PRO A 8 15.10 -9.35 2.32
C PRO A 8 14.30 -8.03 2.47
N GLU A 9 14.78 -6.93 1.86
CA GLU A 9 14.27 -5.55 1.85
C GLU A 9 13.13 -5.34 0.84
N ALA A 10 12.45 -6.41 0.41
CA ALA A 10 11.34 -6.31 -0.54
C ALA A 10 10.01 -5.89 0.13
N LEU A 11 9.96 -5.78 1.46
CA LEU A 11 8.79 -5.28 2.21
C LEU A 11 9.17 -4.57 3.53
N ASP A 12 10.40 -4.09 3.67
CA ASP A 12 10.77 -3.22 4.79
C ASP A 12 10.40 -1.77 4.44
N LEU A 13 9.09 -1.51 4.40
CA LEU A 13 8.57 -0.15 4.26
C LEU A 13 8.96 0.62 5.52
N SER A 14 10.08 1.34 5.46
CA SER A 14 10.55 2.17 6.57
C SER A 14 9.40 3.04 7.11
N PRO A 15 9.29 3.27 8.42
CA PRO A 15 8.20 4.05 9.00
C PRO A 15 8.11 5.45 8.39
N ALA A 16 9.24 6.03 7.99
CA ALA A 16 9.31 7.28 7.24
C ALA A 16 8.67 7.18 5.83
N PHE A 17 8.83 6.05 5.13
CA PHE A 17 8.13 5.81 3.87
C PHE A 17 6.63 5.67 4.09
N LEU A 18 6.17 4.98 5.14
CA LEU A 18 4.74 4.90 5.49
C LEU A 18 4.14 6.25 5.92
N GLU A 19 4.96 7.18 6.42
CA GLU A 19 4.53 8.57 6.69
C GLU A 19 4.37 9.41 5.42
N ILE A 20 5.11 9.09 4.35
CA ILE A 20 5.02 9.76 3.03
C ILE A 20 4.00 9.07 2.12
N ALA A 21 3.94 7.74 2.18
CA ALA A 21 3.08 6.89 1.38
C ALA A 21 1.64 6.97 1.91
N ALA A 22 0.91 7.91 1.34
CA ALA A 22 -0.49 8.12 1.59
C ALA A 22 -1.33 7.55 0.44
N CYS A 23 -2.57 7.16 0.74
CA CYS A 23 -3.51 6.70 -0.27
C CYS A 23 -3.71 7.78 -1.36
N PRO A 24 -3.53 7.49 -2.65
CA PRO A 24 -3.63 8.50 -3.70
C PRO A 24 -5.03 9.13 -3.81
N GLU A 25 -6.08 8.44 -3.36
CA GLU A 25 -7.46 8.95 -3.41
C GLU A 25 -7.82 9.85 -2.22
N CYS A 26 -7.37 9.49 -1.02
CA CYS A 26 -7.85 10.12 0.23
C CYS A 26 -6.73 10.61 1.16
N HIS A 27 -5.48 10.46 0.74
CA HIS A 27 -4.26 10.80 1.47
C HIS A 27 -4.19 10.24 2.90
N SER A 28 -4.90 9.15 3.18
CA SER A 28 -4.87 8.47 4.47
C SER A 28 -3.78 7.40 4.52
N LYS A 29 -3.41 7.00 5.74
CA LYS A 29 -2.41 5.94 5.97
C LYS A 29 -2.88 4.58 5.44
N PHE A 30 -1.91 3.74 5.10
CA PHE A 30 -2.12 2.34 4.79
C PHE A 30 -1.92 1.44 6.02
N ALA A 31 -2.70 0.39 6.10
CA ALA A 31 -2.49 -0.79 6.92
C ALA A 31 -1.96 -1.91 6.03
N LEU A 32 -0.83 -2.51 6.41
CA LEU A 32 -0.29 -3.66 5.69
C LEU A 32 -1.01 -4.93 6.15
N ASP A 33 -1.62 -5.62 5.20
CA ASP A 33 -2.22 -6.93 5.41
C ASP A 33 -1.18 -8.00 5.05
N TYR A 34 -0.54 -8.54 6.08
CA TYR A 34 0.48 -9.59 5.94
C TYR A 34 -0.11 -10.94 5.50
N ASP A 35 -1.39 -11.19 5.73
CA ASP A 35 -2.05 -12.46 5.38
C ASP A 35 -2.26 -12.55 3.87
N ARG A 36 -2.65 -11.42 3.26
CA ARG A 36 -2.95 -11.34 1.83
C ARG A 36 -1.85 -10.69 1.00
N GLY A 37 -0.86 -10.07 1.64
CA GLY A 37 0.23 -9.36 0.95
C GLY A 37 -0.29 -8.13 0.19
N GLU A 38 -1.16 -7.33 0.83
CA GLU A 38 -1.76 -6.15 0.22
C GLU A 38 -1.76 -4.95 1.19
N LEU A 39 -1.78 -3.74 0.64
CA LEU A 39 -1.88 -2.50 1.40
C LEU A 39 -3.33 -2.04 1.44
N VAL A 40 -3.98 -2.10 2.59
CA VAL A 40 -5.36 -1.67 2.78
C VAL A 40 -5.36 -0.24 3.30
N CYS A 41 -6.13 0.66 2.69
CA CYS A 41 -6.30 2.01 3.21
C CYS A 41 -7.03 1.97 4.56
N SER A 42 -6.41 2.52 5.62
CA SER A 42 -7.02 2.57 6.96
C SER A 42 -8.21 3.52 7.07
N SER A 43 -8.51 4.28 6.01
CA SER A 43 -9.64 5.20 6.00
C SER A 43 -10.94 4.44 5.77
N PRO A 44 -11.93 4.52 6.69
CA PRO A 44 -13.18 3.78 6.57
C PRO A 44 -14.06 4.25 5.40
N VAL A 45 -13.82 5.47 4.89
CA VAL A 45 -14.53 6.02 3.72
C VAL A 45 -13.93 5.57 2.38
N CYS A 46 -12.66 5.14 2.37
CA CYS A 46 -11.96 4.71 1.17
C CYS A 46 -11.84 3.19 1.13
N GLY A 47 -11.20 2.60 2.13
CA GLY A 47 -11.05 1.15 2.33
C GLY A 47 -10.44 0.40 1.13
N LEU A 48 -9.79 1.09 0.20
CA LEU A 48 -9.15 0.51 -0.98
C LEU A 48 -8.05 -0.47 -0.58
N ALA A 49 -7.98 -1.61 -1.25
CA ALA A 49 -6.92 -2.60 -1.03
C ALA A 49 -6.02 -2.71 -2.26
N PHE A 50 -4.73 -2.41 -2.08
CA PHE A 50 -3.74 -2.34 -3.16
C PHE A 50 -2.87 -3.60 -3.14
N PRO A 51 -2.89 -4.43 -4.20
CA PRO A 51 -2.12 -5.66 -4.24
C PRO A 51 -0.61 -5.39 -4.32
N VAL A 52 0.20 -6.25 -3.70
CA VAL A 52 1.66 -6.24 -3.85
C VAL A 52 2.06 -7.36 -4.80
N SER A 53 2.84 -7.05 -5.84
CA SER A 53 3.38 -8.03 -6.79
C SER A 53 4.89 -7.86 -6.89
N ASP A 54 5.63 -8.96 -6.78
CA ASP A 54 7.10 -8.96 -6.83
C ASP A 54 7.77 -8.07 -5.75
N GLY A 55 7.11 -7.89 -4.60
CA GLY A 55 7.55 -6.96 -3.54
C GLY A 55 7.30 -5.48 -3.87
N VAL A 56 6.69 -5.17 -5.02
CA VAL A 56 6.33 -3.80 -5.40
C VAL A 56 4.82 -3.59 -5.17
N PRO A 57 4.42 -2.65 -4.29
CA PRO A 57 3.01 -2.32 -4.10
C PRO A 57 2.47 -1.56 -5.32
N ASP A 58 1.38 -2.04 -5.92
CA ASP A 58 0.71 -1.32 -7.01
C ASP A 58 -0.20 -0.24 -6.42
N LEU A 59 0.34 0.94 -6.18
CA LEU A 59 -0.38 2.10 -5.63
C LEU A 59 -1.24 2.85 -6.69
N ARG A 60 -1.80 2.14 -7.66
CA ARG A 60 -2.71 2.73 -8.66
C ARG A 60 -4.16 2.50 -8.26
N VAL A 61 -4.97 3.54 -8.36
CA VAL A 61 -6.41 3.50 -8.03
C VAL A 61 -7.15 2.47 -8.88
N ASP A 62 -6.77 2.32 -10.16
CA ASP A 62 -7.35 1.33 -11.08
C ASP A 62 -7.04 -0.12 -10.70
N SER A 63 -5.89 -0.37 -10.06
CA SER A 63 -5.51 -1.71 -9.59
C SER A 63 -6.04 -2.02 -8.19
N ALA A 64 -6.46 -0.98 -7.46
CA ALA A 64 -6.99 -1.11 -6.12
C ALA A 64 -8.33 -1.85 -6.13
N ARG A 65 -8.46 -2.83 -5.23
CA ARG A 65 -9.72 -3.51 -4.99
C ARG A 65 -10.61 -2.63 -4.12
N ARG A 66 -11.72 -2.17 -4.69
CA ARG A 66 -12.74 -1.43 -3.95
C ARG A 66 -13.46 -2.36 -2.96
N PRO A 67 -13.58 -1.99 -1.67
CA PRO A 67 -14.50 -2.67 -0.77
C PRO A 67 -15.92 -2.40 -1.28
N ALA A 68 -16.85 -3.33 -1.05
CA ALA A 68 -18.19 -3.31 -1.64
C ALA A 68 -19.07 -2.08 -1.29
N GLY A 69 -18.54 -1.05 -0.61
CA GLY A 69 -19.25 0.17 -0.21
C GLY A 69 -18.53 1.50 -0.49
N GLY A 70 -17.43 1.55 -1.25
CA GLY A 70 -16.72 2.81 -1.53
C GLY A 70 -17.29 3.55 -2.75
N GLN A 71 -18.11 4.57 -2.54
CA GLN A 71 -18.57 5.47 -3.61
C GLN A 71 -17.50 6.52 -3.91
N GLU A 72 -17.02 6.46 -5.15
CA GLU A 72 -16.24 7.42 -5.92
C GLU A 72 -16.66 8.87 -5.67
N GLN A 73 -15.71 9.74 -5.27
CA GLN A 73 -16.00 11.17 -5.06
C GLN A 73 -14.98 12.06 -5.79
N GLN A 74 -15.17 12.14 -7.12
CA GLN A 74 -14.96 13.28 -8.03
C GLN A 74 -13.54 13.80 -8.29
#